data_AF-A0A482TZM1-F1
#
_entry.id   AF-A0A482TZM1-F1
#
_cell.length_a   1.000
_cell.length_b   1.000
_cell.length_c   1.000
_cell.angle_alpha   90.00
_cell.angle_beta   90.00
_cell.angle_gamma   90.00
#
_symmetry.space_group_name_H-M   'P 1'
#
loop_
_entity.id
_entity.type
_entity.pdbx_description
1 polymer ?
#
loop_
_entity_poly.entity_id
_entity_poly.type
_entity_poly.pdbx_seq_one_letter_code
_entity_poly.pdbx_strand_id
1 'polypeptide(L)'
;MTIQRLKIRFRMTIHELIEMMKLKGIVCEFGIISLLNDNYAEWALILFEDEYYVTHSVLDNYEDICYFEDIEDYENEFQARVCCLNLATTLNGTIYE
;
A
#
# COMPACT_ATOMS: atom_id res chain seq x y z
N MET A 1 -17.63 -9.50 4.88
CA MET A 1 -16.74 -8.82 3.92
C MET A 1 -15.45 -9.62 3.94
N THR A 2 -15.22 -10.43 2.91
CA THR A 2 -14.12 -11.40 2.89
C THR A 2 -12.91 -10.68 2.31
N ILE A 3 -12.01 -10.21 3.17
CA ILE A 3 -10.69 -9.72 2.75
C ILE A 3 -9.98 -10.95 2.17
N GLN A 4 -9.99 -11.09 0.86
CA GLN A 4 -9.18 -12.10 0.18
C GLN A 4 -7.74 -11.62 0.27
N ARG A 5 -7.07 -11.96 1.37
CA ARG A 5 -5.63 -11.78 1.51
C ARG A 5 -4.97 -12.46 0.31
N LEU A 6 -4.31 -11.66 -0.52
CA LEU A 6 -3.54 -12.09 -1.68
C LEU A 6 -2.78 -13.37 -1.33
N LYS A 7 -3.19 -14.51 -1.89
CA LYS A 7 -2.52 -15.80 -1.68
C LYS A 7 -1.26 -15.84 -2.55
N ILE A 8 -0.26 -15.06 -2.17
CA ILE A 8 0.98 -14.91 -2.91
C ILE A 8 1.76 -16.24 -2.86
N ARG A 9 1.87 -16.91 -4.01
CA ARG A 9 2.77 -18.05 -4.26
C ARG A 9 4.11 -17.60 -4.85
N PHE A 10 4.56 -16.39 -4.56
CA PHE A 10 5.89 -15.94 -4.95
C PHE A 10 6.87 -16.16 -3.78
N ARG A 11 8.08 -16.66 -4.06
CA ARG A 11 9.17 -16.75 -3.08
C ARG A 11 9.87 -15.39 -2.95
N MET A 12 9.10 -14.34 -2.67
CA MET A 12 9.61 -12.96 -2.54
C MET A 12 8.92 -12.27 -1.37
N THR A 13 9.57 -11.25 -0.81
CA THR A 13 8.98 -10.41 0.24
C THR A 13 7.89 -9.50 -0.34
N ILE A 14 7.03 -8.94 0.52
CA ILE A 14 6.02 -7.98 0.09
C ILE A 14 6.67 -6.73 -0.53
N HIS A 15 7.77 -6.26 0.06
CA HIS A 15 8.61 -5.20 -0.48
C HIS A 15 9.07 -5.49 -1.92
N GLU A 16 9.66 -6.67 -2.15
CA GLU A 16 10.12 -7.08 -3.48
C GLU A 16 8.97 -7.15 -4.51
N LEU A 17 7.79 -7.59 -4.07
CA LEU A 17 6.60 -7.61 -4.91
C LEU A 17 6.15 -6.19 -5.29
N ILE A 18 6.03 -5.29 -4.31
CA ILE A 18 5.65 -3.90 -4.52
C ILE A 18 6.63 -3.23 -5.49
N GLU A 19 7.93 -3.39 -5.29
CA GLU A 19 8.95 -2.83 -6.18
C GLU A 19 8.87 -3.42 -7.60
N MET A 20 8.65 -4.73 -7.74
CA MET A 20 8.43 -5.34 -9.05
C MET A 20 7.19 -4.75 -9.73
N MET A 21 6.10 -4.53 -9.01
CA MET A 21 4.86 -3.97 -9.55
C MET A 21 5.03 -2.50 -9.94
N LYS A 22 5.75 -1.70 -9.16
CA LYS A 22 6.11 -0.33 -9.54
C LYS A 22 6.96 -0.29 -10.82
N LEU A 23 7.87 -1.25 -11.00
CA LEU A 23 8.76 -1.33 -12.17
C LEU A 23 8.07 -1.83 -13.44
N LYS A 24 7.12 -2.76 -13.31
CA LYS A 24 6.48 -3.43 -14.46
C LYS A 24 5.06 -2.96 -14.75
N GLY A 25 4.38 -2.40 -13.75
CA GLY A 25 3.05 -1.83 -13.86
C GLY A 25 3.05 -0.36 -14.22
N ILE A 26 1.86 0.22 -14.21
CA ILE A 26 1.65 1.67 -14.36
C ILE A 26 1.31 2.22 -12.99
N VAL A 27 2.16 3.10 -12.46
CA VAL A 27 1.84 3.86 -11.24
C VAL A 27 0.84 4.95 -11.64
N CYS A 28 -0.42 4.75 -11.28
CA CYS A 28 -1.50 5.68 -11.58
C CYS A 28 -1.42 6.91 -10.68
N GLU A 29 -1.24 6.69 -9.38
CA GLU A 29 -1.14 7.72 -8.35
C GLU A 29 -0.22 7.28 -7.23
N PHE A 30 0.40 8.22 -6.55
CA PHE A 30 1.20 7.96 -5.35
C PHE A 30 1.23 9.19 -4.47
N GLY A 31 1.59 9.01 -3.21
CA GLY A 31 1.70 10.12 -2.29
C GLY A 31 2.24 9.72 -0.93
N ILE A 32 2.34 10.74 -0.09
CA ILE A 32 2.78 10.62 1.30
C ILE A 32 1.64 11.10 2.19
N ILE A 33 1.37 10.35 3.27
CA ILE A 33 0.40 10.68 4.30
C ILE A 33 1.16 10.86 5.60
N SER A 34 1.00 12.01 6.25
CA SER A 34 1.48 12.18 7.62
C SER A 34 0.61 11.35 8.57
N LEU A 35 1.25 10.55 9.42
CA LEU A 35 0.58 9.77 10.44
C LEU A 35 0.87 10.33 11.84
N LEU A 36 0.17 9.81 12.84
CA LEU A 36 0.45 10.07 14.25
C LEU A 36 1.77 9.40 14.68
N ASN A 37 2.25 9.79 15.88
CA ASN A 37 3.45 9.25 16.53
C ASN A 37 4.72 9.36 15.67
N ASP A 38 4.89 10.50 15.00
CA ASP A 38 6.06 10.77 14.17
C ASP A 38 6.30 9.73 13.06
N ASN A 39 5.24 9.13 12.53
CA ASN A 39 5.31 8.25 11.37
C ASN A 39 4.75 8.93 10.11
N TYR A 40 5.04 8.34 8.96
CA TYR A 40 4.39 8.67 7.70
C TYR A 40 4.09 7.39 6.92
N ALA A 41 3.18 7.47 5.95
CA ALA A 41 2.95 6.40 5.01
C ALA A 41 3.23 6.86 3.58
N GLU A 42 4.01 6.07 2.87
CA GLU A 42 4.06 6.12 1.41
C GLU A 42 2.97 5.21 0.87
N TRP A 43 2.26 5.65 -0.16
CA TRP A 43 1.27 4.82 -0.84
C TRP A 43 1.34 5.00 -2.35
N ALA A 44 0.95 3.96 -3.06
CA ALA A 44 0.82 4.00 -4.52
C ALA A 44 -0.35 3.15 -5.00
N LEU A 45 -1.10 3.70 -5.97
CA LEU A 45 -2.06 3.00 -6.79
C LEU A 45 -1.37 2.56 -8.08
N ILE A 46 -1.36 1.25 -8.33
CA ILE A 46 -0.63 0.62 -9.43
C ILE A 46 -1.61 -0.21 -10.26
N LEU A 47 -1.62 -0.01 -11.58
CA LEU A 47 -2.27 -0.92 -12.52
C LEU A 47 -1.24 -1.94 -13.02
N PHE A 48 -1.47 -3.22 -12.76
CA PHE A 48 -0.59 -4.31 -13.17
C PHE A 48 -1.43 -5.52 -13.60
N GLU A 49 -1.14 -6.09 -14.77
CA GLU A 49 -1.89 -7.26 -15.32
C GLU A 49 -3.43 -7.07 -15.31
N ASP A 50 -3.89 -5.87 -15.67
CA ASP A 50 -5.32 -5.46 -15.71
C ASP A 50 -6.03 -5.38 -14.34
N GLU A 51 -5.31 -5.50 -13.24
CA GLU A 51 -5.82 -5.33 -11.87
C GLU A 51 -5.24 -4.07 -11.20
N TYR A 52 -6.03 -3.45 -10.32
CA TYR A 52 -5.60 -2.28 -9.57
C TYR A 52 -5.12 -2.68 -8.19
N TYR A 53 -3.97 -2.19 -7.80
CA TYR A 53 -3.34 -2.49 -6.52
C TYR A 53 -3.09 -1.22 -5.74
N VAL A 54 -3.50 -1.19 -4.49
CA VAL A 54 -3.15 -0.15 -3.54
C VAL A 54 -2.08 -0.71 -2.63
N THR A 55 -0.90 -0.11 -2.69
CA THR A 55 0.25 -0.45 -1.85
C THR A 55 0.48 0.66 -0.85
N HIS A 56 0.89 0.32 0.36
CA HIS A 56 1.34 1.33 1.32
C HIS A 56 2.36 0.77 2.30
N SER A 57 3.28 1.64 2.73
CA SER A 57 4.34 1.35 3.68
C SER A 57 4.33 2.43 4.77
N VAL A 58 4.28 2.02 6.04
CA VAL A 58 4.34 2.90 7.21
C VAL A 58 5.78 2.95 7.72
N LEU A 59 6.31 4.17 7.76
CA LEU A 59 7.71 4.48 7.97
C LEU A 59 7.87 5.46 9.14
N ASP A 60 9.01 5.39 9.82
CA ASP A 60 9.42 6.33 10.84
C ASP A 60 9.90 7.67 10.22
N ASN A 61 9.56 8.82 10.79
CA ASN A 61 10.04 10.12 10.27
C ASN A 61 11.54 10.37 10.52
N TYR A 62 12.14 9.72 11.53
CA TYR A 62 13.49 10.02 12.01
C TYR A 62 14.47 8.88 11.79
N GLU A 63 13.99 7.64 11.74
CA GLU A 63 14.79 6.45 11.55
C GLU A 63 14.49 5.76 10.19
N ASP A 64 15.45 5.04 9.64
CA ASP A 64 15.26 4.23 8.43
C ASP A 64 14.59 2.90 8.81
N ILE A 65 13.36 2.98 9.30
CA ILE A 65 12.57 1.85 9.78
C ILE A 65 11.21 1.85 9.09
N CYS A 66 10.85 0.68 8.53
CA CYS A 66 9.52 0.39 8.03
C CYS A 66 8.78 -0.51 9.03
N TYR A 67 7.71 0.01 9.63
CA TYR A 67 6.91 -0.69 10.62
C TYR A 67 5.92 -1.67 9.98
N PHE A 68 5.41 -1.33 8.81
CA PHE A 68 4.36 -2.10 8.17
C PHE A 68 4.35 -1.85 6.67
N GLU A 69 4.06 -2.88 5.89
CA GLU A 69 3.78 -2.78 4.46
C GLU A 69 2.59 -3.67 4.11
N ASP A 70 1.72 -3.20 3.21
CA ASP A 70 0.62 -3.99 2.70
C ASP A 70 0.31 -3.69 1.24
N ILE A 71 -0.42 -4.63 0.64
CA ILE A 71 -0.95 -4.53 -0.72
C ILE A 71 -2.36 -5.11 -0.78
N GLU A 72 -3.26 -4.36 -1.39
CA GLU A 72 -4.64 -4.76 -1.62
C GLU A 72 -4.99 -4.66 -3.11
N ASP A 73 -5.63 -5.70 -3.65
CA ASP A 73 -6.11 -5.74 -5.04
C ASP A 73 -7.58 -5.33 -5.17
N TYR A 74 -7.90 -4.79 -6.34
CA TYR A 74 -9.21 -4.24 -6.68
C TYR A 74 -9.56 -4.54 -8.14
N GLU A 75 -10.81 -4.94 -8.36
CA GLU A 75 -11.34 -5.27 -9.70
C GLU A 75 -11.44 -4.05 -10.63
N ASN A 76 -11.44 -2.83 -10.08
CA ASN A 76 -11.53 -1.60 -10.86
C ASN A 76 -10.93 -0.38 -10.15
N GLU A 77 -10.60 0.64 -10.96
CA GLU A 77 -9.95 1.88 -10.52
C GLU A 77 -10.77 2.63 -9.46
N PHE A 78 -12.10 2.64 -9.60
CA PHE A 78 -12.98 3.37 -8.69
C PHE A 78 -12.87 2.86 -7.26
N GLN A 79 -12.92 1.53 -7.07
CA GLN A 79 -12.76 0.93 -5.75
C GLN A 79 -11.37 1.21 -5.16
N ALA A 80 -10.32 1.07 -5.97
CA ALA A 80 -8.95 1.34 -5.55
C ALA A 80 -8.75 2.80 -5.10
N ARG A 81 -9.33 3.76 -5.83
CA ARG A 81 -9.33 5.18 -5.46
C ARG A 81 -10.10 5.46 -4.17
N VAL A 82 -11.24 4.79 -3.97
CA VAL A 82 -12.00 4.89 -2.70
C VAL A 82 -11.15 4.37 -1.53
N CYS A 83 -10.37 3.31 -1.71
CA CYS A 83 -9.42 2.87 -0.69
C CYS A 83 -8.36 3.95 -0.41
N CYS A 84 -7.71 4.48 -1.45
CA CYS A 84 -6.69 5.53 -1.30
C CYS A 84 -7.21 6.76 -0.52
N LEU A 85 -8.45 7.19 -0.79
CA LEU A 85 -9.09 8.31 -0.08
C LEU A 85 -9.32 8.03 1.41
N ASN A 86 -9.56 6.77 1.77
CA ASN A 86 -9.81 6.38 3.17
C ASN A 86 -8.54 5.96 3.90
N LEU A 87 -7.41 5.78 3.18
CA LEU A 87 -6.16 5.24 3.69
C LEU A 87 -5.66 6.03 4.91
N ALA A 88 -5.67 7.36 4.87
CA ALA A 88 -5.24 8.19 6.00
C ALA A 88 -6.06 7.96 7.27
N THR A 89 -7.37 7.72 7.13
CA THR A 89 -8.26 7.43 8.27
C THR A 89 -7.98 6.04 8.82
N THR A 90 -7.82 5.04 7.95
CA THR A 90 -7.50 3.66 8.32
C THR A 90 -6.16 3.60 9.07
N LEU A 91 -5.13 4.26 8.52
CA LEU A 91 -3.79 4.17 9.06
C LEU A 91 -3.66 4.91 10.40
N ASN A 92 -4.26 6.08 10.56
CA ASN A 92 -4.24 6.80 11.84
C ASN A 92 -5.10 6.13 12.93
N GLY A 93 -6.01 5.21 12.57
CA GLY A 93 -6.77 4.40 13.51
C GLY A 93 -5.99 3.20 14.08
N THR A 94 -4.76 2.98 13.60
CA THR A 94 -3.93 1.81 13.93
C THR A 94 -2.68 2.27 14.69
N ILE A 95 -2.28 1.51 15.71
CA ILE A 95 -1.04 1.74 16.46
C ILE A 95 0.04 0.84 15.83
N TYR A 96 1.17 1.43 15.48
CA TYR A 96 2.35 0.74 14.96
C TYR A 96 3.43 0.78 16.04
N GLU A 97 3.85 -0.40 16.52
CA GLU A 97 4.89 -0.62 17.53
C GLU A 97 5.91 -1.65 17.03
#